data_AF-A0A3D1EUZ6-F1
#
_entry.id   AF-A0A3D1EUZ6-F1
#
_cell.length_a   1.000
_cell.length_b   1.000
_cell.length_c   1.000
_cell.angle_alpha   90.00
_cell.angle_beta   90.00
_cell.angle_gamma   90.00
#
_symmetry.space_group_name_H-M   'P 1'
#
loop_
_entity.id
_entity.type
_entity.pdbx_description
1 polymer ?
#
loop_
_entity_poly.entity_id
_entity_poly.type
_entity_poly.pdbx_seq_one_letter_code
_entity_poly.pdbx_strand_id
1 'polypeptide(L)' 'MPTKTIIQNGRVIDPQNNVDTVTDLVLVDGKVASIGKVDDTTDATVID' A
#
# COMPACT_ATOMS: atom_id res chain seq x y z
N MET A 1 7.66 -5.89 16.74
CA MET A 1 6.76 -6.26 15.64
C MET A 1 6.97 -5.26 14.52
N PRO A 2 7.12 -5.70 13.26
CA PRO A 2 7.22 -4.78 12.13
C PRO A 2 5.92 -3.96 12.02
N THR A 3 6.03 -2.68 11.68
CA THR A 3 4.87 -1.79 11.54
C THR A 3 4.29 -1.96 10.14
N LYS A 4 3.04 -2.41 10.05
CA LYS A 4 2.31 -2.55 8.78
C LYS A 4 1.35 -1.36 8.62
N THR A 5 1.44 -0.65 7.50
CA THR A 5 0.51 0.42 7.13
C THR A 5 -0.09 0.10 5.77
N ILE A 6 -1.40 0.27 5.62
CA ILE A 6 -2.11 0.11 4.36
C ILE A 6 -2.75 1.44 4.00
N ILE A 7 -2.43 1.96 2.83
CA ILE A 7 -3.13 3.10 2.23
C ILE A 7 -4.12 2.52 1.22
N GLN A 8 -5.41 2.66 1.48
CA GLN A 8 -6.46 2.08 0.64
C GLN A 8 -6.94 3.07 -0.42
N ASN A 9 -7.33 2.54 -1.58
CA ASN A 9 -7.97 3.29 -2.67
C ASN A 9 -7.22 4.57 -3.11
N GLY A 10 -5.89 4.58 -2.95
CA GLY A 10 -5.03 5.68 -3.36
C GLY A 10 -4.63 5.56 -4.83
N ARG A 11 -4.27 6.69 -5.45
CA ARG A 11 -3.67 6.68 -6.80
C ARG A 11 -2.16 6.50 -6.68
N VAL A 12 -1.67 5.32 -7.01
CA VAL A 12 -0.23 5.03 -7.06
C VAL A 12 0.30 5.51 -8.41
N ILE A 13 1.21 6.49 -8.36
CA ILE A 13 1.90 7.03 -9.54
C ILE A 13 3.39 6.71 -9.38
N ASP A 14 3.87 5.78 -10.19
CA ASP A 14 5.28 5.39 -10.27
C ASP A 14 5.76 5.52 -11.73
N PRO A 15 6.40 6.65 -12.08
CA PRO A 15 6.90 6.88 -13.43
C PRO A 15 7.97 5.89 -13.88
N GLN A 16 8.75 5.33 -12.94
CA GLN A 16 9.84 4.40 -13.26
C GLN A 16 9.28 3.05 -13.72
N ASN A 17 8.19 2.60 -13.10
CA ASN A 17 7.52 1.34 -13.44
C ASN A 17 6.28 1.52 -14.33
N ASN A 18 6.04 2.74 -14.83
CA ASN A 18 4.89 3.10 -15.66
C ASN A 18 3.54 2.73 -15.02
N VAL A 19 3.44 2.89 -13.70
CA VAL A 19 2.20 2.64 -12.94
C VAL A 19 1.48 3.95 -12.71
N ASP A 20 0.21 3.98 -13.10
CA ASP A 20 -0.72 5.05 -12.78
C ASP A 20 -2.09 4.40 -12.61
N THR A 21 -2.42 4.01 -11.37
CA THR A 21 -3.67 3.30 -11.09
C THR A 21 -4.17 3.58 -9.68
N VAL A 22 -5.49 3.49 -9.51
CA VAL A 22 -6.11 3.48 -8.18
C VAL A 22 -6.04 2.07 -7.62
N THR A 23 -5.38 1.91 -6.48
CA THR A 23 -5.13 0.62 -5.82
C THR A 23 -4.69 0.83 -4.36
N ASP A 24 -4.59 -0.24 -3.59
CA ASP A 24 -4.02 -0.16 -2.24
C ASP A 24 -2.48 -0.28 -2.27
N LEU A 25 -1.84 0.34 -1.29
CA LEU A 25 -0.38 0.33 -1.09
C LEU A 25 -0.07 -0.17 0.32
N VAL A 26 0.74 -1.23 0.41
CA VAL A 26 1.19 -1.80 1.68
C VAL A 26 2.60 -1.35 1.99
N LEU A 27 2.79 -0.81 3.18
CA LEU A 27 4.06 -0.44 3.75
C LEU A 27 4.39 -1.37 4.92
N VAL A 28 5.63 -1.84 4.97
CA VAL A 28 6.19 -2.54 6.13
C VAL A 28 7.46 -1.81 6.54
N ASP A 29 7.49 -1.32 7.79
CA ASP A 29 8.58 -0.52 8.33
C ASP A 29 8.99 0.66 7.42
N GLY A 30 7.99 1.34 6.87
CA GLY A 30 8.17 2.51 5.99
C GLY A 30 8.64 2.19 4.57
N LYS A 31 8.76 0.91 4.20
CA LYS A 31 9.11 0.48 2.84
C LYS A 31 7.91 -0.10 2.12
N VAL A 32 7.83 0.10 0.80
CA VAL A 32 6.82 -0.53 -0.04
C VAL A 32 7.02 -2.05 -0.01
N ALA A 33 6.03 -2.75 0.51
CA ALA A 33 6.00 -4.21 0.55
C ALA A 33 5.20 -4.78 -0.64
N SER A 34 4.06 -4.16 -0.99
CA SER A 34 3.26 -4.54 -2.15
C SER A 34 2.36 -3.41 -2.64
N ILE A 35 1.99 -3.46 -3.92
CA ILE A 35 1.01 -2.60 -4.58
C ILE A 35 -0.07 -3.51 -5.15
N GLY A 36 -1.34 -3.27 -4.83
CA GLY A 36 -2.46 -4.10 -5.28
C GLY A 36 -3.65 -4.04 -4.34
N LYS A 37 -4.75 -4.71 -4.70
CA LYS A 37 -5.91 -4.87 -3.83
C LYS A 37 -5.51 -5.66 -2.58
N VAL A 38 -5.88 -5.19 -1.39
CA VAL A 38 -5.61 -5.88 -0.12
C VAL A 38 -6.92 -6.16 0.61
N ASP A 39 -7.19 -7.44 0.81
CA ASP A 39 -8.36 -7.90 1.57
C ASP A 39 -8.03 -8.15 3.06
N ASP A 40 -6.75 -8.35 3.40
CA ASP A 40 -6.29 -8.62 4.77
C ASP A 40 -5.55 -7.42 5.40
N THR A 41 -6.27 -6.74 6.28
CA THR A 41 -5.80 -5.58 7.05
C THR A 41 -5.39 -5.93 8.48
N THR A 42 -5.26 -7.22 8.82
CA THR A 42 -4.88 -7.67 10.17
C THR A 42 -3.55 -7.03 10.59
N ASP A 43 -3.53 -6.53 11.83
CA ASP A 43 -2.41 -5.85 12.48
C ASP A 43 -1.81 -4.67 11.69
N ALA A 44 -2.59 -4.07 10.80
CA ALA A 44 -2.19 -2.90 10.02
C ALA A 44 -2.87 -1.63 10.48
N THR A 45 -2.12 -0.52 10.46
CA THR A 45 -2.73 0.81 10.46
C THR A 45 -3.30 1.08 9.08
N VAL A 46 -4.61 1.33 9.00
CA VAL A 46 -5.31 1.60 7.74
C VAL A 46 -5.52 3.11 7.59
N ILE A 47 -5.24 3.62 6.39
CA ILE A 47 -5.49 5.00 5.96
C ILE A 47 -6.40 4.93 4.73
N ASP A 48 -7.52 5.66 4.75
CA ASP A 48 -8.51 5.75 3.67
C ASP A 48 -8.44 7.08 2.88
#